data_AF-A0A3T0D9C4-F1
#
_entry.id   AF-A0A3T0D9C4-F1
#
_cell.length_a   1.000
_cell.length_b   1.000
_cell.length_c   1.000
_cell.angle_alpha   90.00
_cell.angle_beta   90.00
_cell.angle_gamma   90.00
#
_symmetry.space_group_name_H-M   'P 1'
#
loop_
_entity.id
_entity.type
_entity.pdbx_description
1 polymer ?
#
loop_
_entity_poly.entity_id
_entity_poly.type
_entity_poly.pdbx_seq_one_letter_code
_entity_poly.pdbx_strand_id
1 'polypeptide(L)'
;MKICPKCNELNGENRTECWKCGAILGPVDKYKKICPRCGLIYSQRSEICDKCGGRLSVYDGSTDYKFSGTDNSGCWLYIVSILFPLIGIILGCIYIARREDDLGKSLIITSVVVMVISTLISLLFVSCTSTSLLNT
;
A
#
# COMPACT_ATOMS: atom_id res chain seq x y z
N MET A 1 13.28 -14.99 22.04
CA MET A 1 14.31 -15.98 22.40
C MET A 1 13.71 -17.38 22.25
N LYS A 2 14.52 -18.42 22.05
CA LYS A 2 14.05 -19.81 21.90
C LYS A 2 14.26 -20.60 23.19
N ILE A 3 13.23 -21.31 23.66
CA ILE A 3 13.37 -22.25 24.77
C ILE A 3 13.70 -23.64 24.20
N CYS A 4 14.74 -24.28 24.71
CA CYS A 4 15.11 -25.61 24.27
C CYS A 4 14.03 -26.63 24.68
N PRO A 5 13.46 -27.41 23.75
CA PRO A 5 12.41 -28.38 24.08
C PRO A 5 12.92 -29.60 24.88
N LYS A 6 14.25 -29.80 24.94
CA LYS A 6 14.87 -30.94 25.64
C LYS A 6 15.29 -30.60 27.07
N CYS A 7 15.86 -29.41 27.30
CA CYS A 7 16.44 -29.05 28.60
C CYS A 7 15.91 -27.73 29.17
N ASN A 8 14.91 -27.11 28.53
CA ASN A 8 14.27 -25.85 28.92
C ASN A 8 15.21 -24.63 29.04
N GLU A 9 16.44 -24.74 28.55
CA GLU A 9 17.40 -23.64 28.55
C GLU A 9 16.99 -22.53 27.56
N LEU A 10 17.19 -21.28 27.94
CA LEU A 10 16.90 -20.13 27.09
C LEU A 10 18.07 -19.89 26.11
N ASN A 11 17.75 -19.76 24.83
CA ASN A 11 18.71 -19.63 23.75
C ASN A 11 18.42 -18.38 22.91
N GLY A 12 19.48 -17.79 22.34
CA GLY A 12 19.35 -16.68 21.39
C GLY A 12 18.61 -17.10 20.11
N GLU A 13 17.93 -16.15 19.47
CA GLU A 13 17.14 -16.40 18.25
C GLU A 13 17.98 -16.92 17.08
N ASN A 14 19.26 -16.55 17.03
CA ASN A 14 20.19 -16.93 15.96
C ASN A 14 20.87 -18.29 16.17
N ARG A 15 20.39 -19.12 17.11
CA ARG A 15 20.89 -20.48 17.30
C ARG A 15 20.00 -21.50 16.60
N THR A 16 20.63 -22.42 15.87
CA THR A 16 20.03 -23.64 15.34
C THR A 16 20.10 -24.81 16.33
N GLU A 17 20.97 -24.72 17.34
CA GLU A 17 21.23 -25.75 18.35
C GLU A 17 21.32 -25.16 19.75
N CYS A 18 20.88 -25.95 20.74
CA CYS A 18 20.94 -25.58 22.15
C CYS A 18 22.40 -25.51 22.62
N TRP A 19 22.81 -24.36 23.16
CA TRP A 19 24.19 -24.17 23.64
C TRP A 19 24.58 -25.13 24.76
N LYS A 20 23.59 -25.62 25.52
CA LYS A 20 23.80 -26.48 26.69
C LYS A 20 23.73 -27.97 26.39
N CYS A 21 22.81 -28.41 25.52
CA CYS A 21 22.54 -29.84 25.33
C CYS A 21 22.60 -30.32 23.87
N GLY A 22 22.92 -29.45 22.91
CA GLY A 22 23.04 -29.79 21.49
C GLY A 22 21.73 -30.13 20.77
N ALA A 23 20.57 -30.03 21.43
CA ALA A 23 19.28 -30.28 20.79
C ALA A 23 19.01 -29.24 19.68
N ILE A 24 18.46 -29.70 18.54
CA ILE A 24 18.09 -28.84 17.42
C ILE A 24 16.93 -27.91 17.85
N LEU A 25 17.13 -26.60 17.67
CA LEU A 25 16.17 -25.53 17.97
C LEU A 25 15.37 -25.08 16.74
N GLY A 26 15.66 -25.66 15.57
CA GLY A 26 15.01 -25.33 14.31
C GLY A 26 15.64 -24.16 13.56
N PRO A 27 15.04 -23.76 12.43
CA PRO A 27 15.63 -22.79 11.52
C PRO A 27 15.78 -21.40 12.13
N VAL A 28 16.80 -20.68 11.66
CA VAL A 28 17.08 -19.28 11.99
C VAL A 28 16.68 -18.41 10.80
N ASP A 29 16.03 -17.28 11.08
CA ASP A 29 15.72 -16.28 10.06
C ASP A 29 17.04 -15.74 9.47
N LYS A 30 17.19 -15.81 8.14
CA LYS A 30 18.40 -15.30 7.47
C LYS A 30 18.42 -13.78 7.35
N TYR A 31 17.23 -13.18 7.32
CA TYR A 31 17.03 -11.74 7.21
C TYR A 31 15.73 -11.35 7.89
N LYS A 32 15.58 -10.06 8.21
CA LYS A 32 14.32 -9.49 8.68
C LYS A 32 13.62 -8.78 7.53
N LYS A 33 12.32 -8.57 7.68
CA LYS A 33 11.53 -7.77 6.74
C LYS A 33 11.06 -6.50 7.44
N ILE A 34 10.79 -5.45 6.68
CA ILE A 34 10.27 -4.18 7.18
C ILE A 34 9.05 -3.77 6.36
N CYS A 35 8.07 -3.14 7.01
CA CYS A 35 6.99 -2.48 6.31
C CYS A 35 7.48 -1.10 5.81
N PRO A 36 7.50 -0.83 4.49
CA PRO A 36 7.97 0.44 3.97
C PRO A 36 7.04 1.62 4.33
N ARG A 37 5.78 1.34 4.70
CA ARG A 37 4.80 2.36 5.05
C ARG A 37 4.83 2.76 6.53
N CYS A 38 5.09 1.82 7.44
CA CYS A 38 4.98 2.07 8.89
C CYS A 38 6.23 1.77 9.71
N GLY A 39 7.29 1.20 9.10
CA GLY A 39 8.56 0.91 9.75
C GLY A 39 8.56 -0.30 10.68
N LEU A 40 7.44 -1.01 10.86
CA LEU A 40 7.40 -2.24 11.65
C LEU A 40 8.31 -3.32 11.03
N ILE A 41 9.11 -3.97 11.88
CA ILE A 41 10.03 -5.04 11.51
C ILE A 41 9.41 -6.39 11.83
N TYR A 42 9.57 -7.33 10.90
CA TYR A 42 8.97 -8.65 10.94
C TYR A 42 10.03 -9.75 10.76
N SER A 43 9.65 -10.97 11.14
CA SER A 43 10.40 -12.18 10.81
C SER A 43 10.43 -12.46 9.30
N GLN A 44 11.34 -13.32 8.86
CA GLN A 44 11.47 -13.71 7.45
C GLN A 44 10.16 -14.27 6.86
N ARG A 45 9.34 -14.91 7.70
CA ARG A 45 8.13 -15.63 7.28
C ARG A 45 6.92 -14.73 7.02
N SER A 46 6.91 -13.52 7.57
CA SER A 46 5.81 -12.59 7.36
C SER A 46 5.85 -12.04 5.93
N GLU A 47 4.70 -11.91 5.27
CA GLU A 47 4.62 -11.31 3.92
C GLU A 47 3.86 -10.00 3.89
N ILE A 48 2.90 -9.83 4.81
CA ILE A 48 1.98 -8.72 4.88
C ILE A 48 2.14 -8.01 6.23
N CYS A 49 2.00 -6.69 6.22
CA CYS A 49 2.00 -5.87 7.43
C CYS A 49 0.67 -5.97 8.19
N ASP A 50 0.72 -6.36 9.46
CA ASP A 50 -0.46 -6.50 10.33
C ASP A 50 -1.20 -5.18 10.56
N LYS A 51 -0.50 -4.03 10.40
CA LYS A 51 -1.07 -2.70 10.63
C LYS A 51 -1.73 -2.09 9.39
N CYS A 52 -1.15 -2.28 8.21
CA CYS A 52 -1.55 -1.55 7.01
C CYS A 52 -1.90 -2.43 5.80
N GLY A 53 -1.78 -3.76 5.92
CA GLY A 53 -2.06 -4.70 4.83
C GLY A 53 -1.08 -4.65 3.64
N GLY A 54 -0.05 -3.80 3.71
CA GLY A 54 0.94 -3.66 2.65
C GLY A 54 1.99 -4.78 2.66
N ARG A 55 2.61 -5.04 1.51
CA ARG A 55 3.72 -6.01 1.38
C ARG A 55 4.97 -5.53 2.12
N LEU A 56 5.69 -6.48 2.70
CA LEU A 56 6.95 -6.23 3.42
C LEU A 56 8.16 -6.32 2.47
N SER A 57 9.18 -5.50 2.70
CA SER A 57 10.47 -5.52 1.99
C SER A 57 11.57 -6.14 2.87
N VAL A 58 12.67 -6.59 2.28
CA VAL A 58 13.85 -7.05 3.06
C VAL A 58 14.44 -5.85 3.81
N TYR A 59 14.79 -6.07 5.08
CA TYR A 59 15.45 -5.07 5.92
C TYR A 59 16.96 -5.29 5.90
N ASP A 60 17.71 -4.26 5.48
CA ASP A 60 19.18 -4.30 5.34
C ASP A 60 19.94 -3.53 6.44
N GLY A 61 19.23 -2.89 7.39
CA GLY A 61 19.84 -2.15 8.50
C GLY A 61 20.48 -0.81 8.12
N SER A 62 20.59 -0.50 6.82
CA SER A 62 21.19 0.74 6.28
C SER A 62 20.19 1.66 5.59
N THR A 63 18.97 1.19 5.38
CA THR A 63 17.93 1.97 4.71
C THR A 63 17.26 2.95 5.66
N ASP A 64 17.43 4.25 5.38
CA ASP A 64 16.60 5.33 5.94
C ASP A 64 15.16 5.13 5.48
N TYR A 65 14.38 4.41 6.28
CA TYR A 65 12.96 4.21 6.04
C TYR A 65 12.25 5.54 6.32
N LYS A 66 11.81 6.23 5.27
CA LYS A 66 10.98 7.41 5.44
C LYS A 66 9.63 6.96 5.97
N PHE A 67 9.41 7.16 7.27
CA PHE A 67 8.10 7.21 7.87
C PHE A 67 7.30 8.29 7.14
N SER A 68 6.53 7.90 6.12
CA SER A 68 5.43 8.72 5.64
C SER A 68 4.36 8.63 6.72
N GLY A 69 4.42 9.55 7.66
CA GLY A 69 3.29 9.81 8.55
C GLY A 69 2.02 9.99 7.73
N THR A 70 0.87 9.80 8.36
CA THR A 70 -0.46 9.95 7.78
C THR A 70 -0.55 11.16 6.83
N ASP A 71 -0.33 10.93 5.54
CA ASP A 71 -0.34 12.00 4.56
C ASP A 71 -1.79 12.16 4.08
N ASN A 72 -2.43 13.27 4.48
CA ASN A 72 -3.69 13.74 3.87
C ASN A 72 -3.54 14.04 2.35
N SER A 73 -2.35 13.84 1.78
CA SER A 73 -2.03 14.00 0.37
C SER A 73 -2.88 13.08 -0.52
N GLY A 74 -3.20 11.87 -0.06
CA GLY A 74 -4.02 10.92 -0.80
C GLY A 74 -5.41 11.49 -1.14
N CYS A 75 -6.07 12.10 -0.17
CA CYS A 75 -7.39 12.71 -0.36
C CYS A 75 -7.37 13.90 -1.33
N TRP A 76 -6.30 14.71 -1.28
CA TRP A 76 -6.14 15.87 -2.17
C TRP A 76 -6.06 15.46 -3.65
N LEU A 77 -5.41 14.33 -3.94
CA LEU A 77 -5.29 13.81 -5.32
C LEU A 77 -6.66 13.45 -5.92
N TYR A 78 -7.61 12.98 -5.11
CA TYR A 78 -8.98 12.71 -5.58
C TYR A 78 -9.75 13.99 -5.90
N ILE A 79 -9.59 15.05 -5.10
CA ILE A 79 -10.21 16.36 -5.38
C ILE A 79 -9.74 16.89 -6.73
N VAL A 80 -8.43 16.85 -6.99
CA VAL A 80 -7.85 17.26 -8.28
C VAL A 80 -8.37 16.40 -9.43
N SER A 81 -8.48 15.09 -9.21
CA SER A 81 -8.97 14.14 -10.22
C SER A 81 -10.44 14.37 -10.59
N ILE A 82 -11.27 14.80 -9.66
CA ILE A 82 -12.68 15.14 -9.91
C ILE A 82 -12.80 16.43 -10.73
N LEU A 83 -12.01 17.46 -10.39
CA LEU A 83 -12.03 18.75 -11.11
C LEU A 83 -11.45 18.64 -12.53
N PHE A 84 -10.41 17.81 -12.70
CA PHE A 84 -9.71 17.63 -13.96
C PHE A 84 -9.46 16.13 -14.23
N PRO A 85 -10.45 15.39 -14.77
CA PRO A 85 -10.37 13.93 -14.95
C PRO A 85 -9.13 13.45 -15.69
N LEU A 86 -8.68 14.20 -16.71
CA LEU A 86 -7.46 13.89 -17.46
C LEU A 86 -6.20 13.93 -16.59
N ILE A 87 -6.11 14.89 -15.66
CA ILE A 87 -4.98 14.98 -14.72
C ILE A 87 -4.98 13.76 -13.80
N GLY A 88 -6.15 13.31 -13.32
CA GLY A 88 -6.24 12.12 -12.49
C GLY A 88 -5.80 10.83 -13.20
N ILE A 89 -6.06 10.69 -14.52
CA ILE A 89 -5.54 9.57 -15.32
C ILE A 89 -4.01 9.61 -15.41
N ILE A 90 -3.45 10.79 -15.72
CA ILE A 90 -1.99 10.97 -15.79
C ILE A 90 -1.33 10.66 -14.45
N LEU A 91 -1.87 11.19 -13.35
CA LEU A 91 -1.39 10.91 -12.01
C LEU A 91 -1.49 9.42 -11.69
N GLY A 92 -2.60 8.78 -12.01
CA GLY A 92 -2.77 7.34 -11.82
C GLY A 92 -1.68 6.51 -12.53
N CYS A 93 -1.34 6.85 -13.77
CA CYS A 93 -0.23 6.22 -14.50
C CYS A 93 1.12 6.45 -13.81
N ILE A 94 1.39 7.66 -13.31
CA ILE A 94 2.63 7.98 -12.57
C ILE A 94 2.73 7.13 -11.30
N TYR A 95 1.62 6.99 -10.54
CA TYR A 95 1.60 6.21 -9.31
C TYR A 95 1.78 4.71 -9.56
N ILE A 96 1.21 4.16 -10.64
CA ILE A 96 1.51 2.79 -11.08
C ILE A 96 3.01 2.65 -11.43
N ALA A 97 3.60 3.62 -12.14
CA ALA A 97 5.02 3.60 -12.46
C ALA A 97 5.92 3.64 -11.21
N ARG A 98 5.44 4.27 -10.12
CA ARG A 98 6.10 4.29 -8.80
C ARG A 98 5.88 3.02 -7.96
N ARG A 99 5.19 2.01 -8.51
CA ARG A 99 4.76 0.78 -7.79
C ARG A 99 3.78 1.04 -6.64
N GLU A 100 3.04 2.13 -6.71
CA GLU A 100 1.91 2.44 -5.83
C GLU A 100 0.60 2.06 -6.52
N ASP A 101 0.50 0.79 -6.93
CA ASP A 101 -0.54 0.29 -7.83
C ASP A 101 -1.96 0.47 -7.27
N ASP A 102 -2.14 0.35 -5.95
CA ASP A 102 -3.44 0.49 -5.29
C ASP A 102 -4.02 1.91 -5.49
N LEU A 103 -3.19 2.93 -5.21
CA LEU A 103 -3.58 4.33 -5.35
C LEU A 103 -3.73 4.70 -6.83
N GLY A 104 -2.77 4.29 -7.67
CA GLY A 104 -2.80 4.60 -9.09
C GLY A 104 -4.03 4.03 -9.81
N LYS A 105 -4.40 2.78 -9.52
CA LYS A 105 -5.64 2.17 -10.05
C LYS A 105 -6.89 2.91 -9.57
N SER A 106 -6.94 3.26 -8.29
CA SER A 106 -8.09 3.98 -7.71
C SER A 106 -8.29 5.36 -8.35
N LEU A 107 -7.21 6.11 -8.61
CA LEU A 107 -7.26 7.41 -9.29
C LEU A 107 -7.78 7.27 -10.73
N ILE A 108 -7.29 6.28 -11.48
CA ILE A 108 -7.76 6.02 -12.86
C ILE A 108 -9.25 5.68 -12.86
N ILE A 109 -9.68 4.77 -12.00
CA ILE A 109 -11.09 4.36 -11.90
C ILE A 109 -11.97 5.56 -11.56
N THR A 110 -11.58 6.35 -10.55
CA THR A 110 -12.33 7.53 -10.13
C THR A 110 -12.45 8.54 -11.27
N SER A 111 -11.35 8.85 -11.96
CA SER A 111 -11.35 9.77 -13.11
C SER A 111 -12.26 9.32 -14.25
N VAL A 112 -12.23 8.03 -14.62
CA VAL A 112 -13.06 7.48 -15.70
C VAL A 112 -14.54 7.55 -15.32
N VAL A 113 -14.89 7.15 -14.08
CA VAL A 113 -16.27 7.20 -13.59
C VAL A 113 -16.80 8.64 -13.59
N VAL A 114 -16.03 9.59 -13.07
CA VAL A 114 -16.42 11.01 -13.03
C VAL A 114 -16.59 11.58 -14.45
N MET A 115 -15.71 11.19 -15.38
CA MET A 115 -15.80 11.62 -16.78
C MET A 115 -17.10 11.10 -17.44
N VAL A 116 -17.45 9.83 -17.23
CA VAL A 116 -18.70 9.25 -17.75
C VAL A 116 -19.93 9.92 -17.14
N ILE A 117 -19.96 10.12 -15.82
CA ILE A 117 -21.07 10.79 -15.15
C ILE A 117 -21.22 12.24 -15.64
N SER A 118 -20.12 12.98 -15.74
CA SER A 118 -20.13 14.39 -16.17
C SER A 118 -20.62 14.54 -17.61
N THR A 119 -20.25 13.61 -18.50
CA THR A 119 -20.73 13.62 -19.90
C THR A 119 -22.22 13.30 -19.99
N LEU A 120 -22.72 12.31 -19.25
CA LEU A 120 -24.16 12.00 -19.18
C LEU A 120 -24.97 13.19 -18.65
N ILE A 121 -24.51 13.81 -17.56
CA ILE A 121 -25.13 15.00 -16.98
C ILE A 121 -25.15 16.16 -17.99
N SER A 122 -24.04 16.41 -18.68
CA SER A 122 -23.96 17.45 -19.70
C SER A 122 -24.94 17.21 -20.86
N LEU A 123 -25.11 15.96 -21.31
CA LEU A 123 -26.09 15.59 -22.34
C LEU A 123 -27.52 15.85 -21.88
N LEU A 124 -27.85 15.54 -20.62
CA LEU A 124 -29.17 15.83 -20.05
C LEU A 124 -29.43 17.35 -20.01
N PHE A 125 -28.44 18.14 -19.57
CA PHE A 125 -28.57 19.60 -19.53
C PHE A 125 -28.74 20.23 -20.93
N VAL A 126 -27.94 19.79 -21.91
CA VAL A 126 -28.06 20.26 -23.31
C VAL A 126 -29.43 19.87 -23.90
N SER A 127 -29.94 18.69 -23.57
CA SER A 127 -31.26 18.25 -24.03
C SER A 127 -32.38 19.12 -23.46
N CYS A 128 -32.30 19.51 -22.17
CA CYS A 128 -33.25 20.41 -21.52
C CYS A 128 -33.19 21.84 -22.09
N THR A 129 -32.00 22.40 -22.32
CA THR A 129 -31.87 23.76 -22.88
C THR A 129 -32.34 23.83 -24.34
N SER A 130 -32.13 22.76 -25.11
CA SER A 130 -32.61 22.68 -26.49
C SER A 130 -34.14 22.63 -26.55
N THR A 131 -34.80 21.95 -25.60
CA THR A 131 -36.28 21.91 -25.54
C THR A 131 -36.89 23.24 -25.10
N SER A 132 -36.24 24.00 -24.21
CA SER A 132 -36.75 25.31 -23.81
C SER A 132 -36.66 26.37 -24.91
N LEU A 133 -35.70 26.26 -25.84
CA LEU A 133 -35.56 27.15 -27.00
C LEU A 133 -36.57 26.88 -28.14
N LEU A 134 -37.12 25.66 -28.23
CA LEU A 134 -38.14 25.30 -29.23
C LEU A 134 -39.57 25.72 -28.81
N ASN A 135 -39.77 26.05 -27.53
CA ASN A 135 -41.07 26.43 -26.96
C ASN A 135 -41.23 27.95 -26.74
N THR A 136 -40.31 28.77 -27.27
CA THR A 136 -40.36 30.24 -27.29
C THR A 136 -40.42 30.73 -28.73
#